data_AF-A0A7K1UNF1-F1
#
_entry.id   AF-A0A7K1UNF1-F1
#
_cell.length_a   1.000
_cell.length_b   1.000
_cell.length_c   1.000
_cell.angle_alpha   90.00
_cell.angle_beta   90.00
_cell.angle_gamma   90.00
#
_symmetry.space_group_name_H-M   'P 1'
#
loop_
_entity.id
_entity.type
_entity.pdbx_description
1 polymer ?
#
loop_
_entity_poly.entity_id
_entity_poly.type
_entity_poly.pdbx_seq_one_letter_code
_entity_poly.pdbx_strand_id
1 'polypeptide(L)'
;MVTSKILDYSDYKSSSNLIDPGWESALGQRKDCLYCHERLAISFDQRFIRDASSFLWPRESDDLLHLRASDCPRCGWWQFEKTWDHETGVFHSVRGATLSSYAVDSAQVPVDALIQHIRDRPDSIHCIDPLRMEVLVGAVIAEHLDCEVRHVGRTADGGIDLLLVIADETVPIQVKRRSSATATESVKTVREMFGVMLRDGFRKAYVVSSARQFSRQSKAEIETAMARGAFDEFTLLDKQSFIDMMGRTVTATAPSWRKQLPDNDSVTEFILESSDWHRFVEHRAAFHAA
;
A
#
# COMPACT_ATOMS: atom_id res chain seq x y z
N MET A 1 -27.25 -6.97 -0.85
CA MET A 1 -25.91 -6.44 -0.54
C MET A 1 -25.03 -6.78 -1.71
N VAL A 2 -24.54 -5.77 -2.47
CA VAL A 2 -23.50 -6.03 -3.47
C VAL A 2 -22.27 -6.41 -2.66
N THR A 3 -21.84 -7.65 -2.77
CA THR A 3 -20.57 -8.13 -2.22
C THR A 3 -19.46 -7.33 -2.90
N SER A 4 -19.07 -6.22 -2.28
CA SER A 4 -17.90 -5.47 -2.72
C SER A 4 -16.72 -6.44 -2.67
N LYS A 5 -16.09 -6.67 -3.82
CA LYS A 5 -14.87 -7.45 -3.88
C LYS A 5 -13.69 -6.51 -3.81
N ILE A 6 -12.66 -6.91 -3.09
CA ILE A 6 -11.35 -6.26 -3.16
C ILE A 6 -10.65 -6.84 -4.38
N LEU A 7 -10.26 -5.95 -5.30
CA LEU A 7 -9.53 -6.32 -6.51
C LEU A 7 -8.04 -6.18 -6.24
N ASP A 8 -7.28 -7.16 -6.69
CA ASP A 8 -5.84 -7.22 -6.55
C ASP A 8 -5.22 -7.50 -7.92
N TYR A 9 -4.25 -6.67 -8.28
CA TYR A 9 -3.53 -6.69 -9.54
C TYR A 9 -2.02 -6.84 -9.30
N SER A 10 -1.63 -7.45 -8.18
CA SER A 10 -0.22 -7.60 -7.82
C SER A 10 0.50 -8.64 -8.68
N ASP A 11 -0.19 -9.70 -9.10
CA ASP A 11 0.33 -10.72 -10.01
C ASP A 11 0.24 -10.31 -11.48
N TYR A 12 1.02 -10.96 -12.35
CA TYR A 12 1.03 -10.68 -13.79
C TYR A 12 1.24 -11.93 -14.64
N LYS A 13 0.86 -11.80 -15.91
CA LYS A 13 1.30 -12.69 -17.00
C LYS A 13 2.21 -11.92 -17.94
N SER A 14 3.20 -12.60 -18.51
CA SER A 14 4.16 -12.03 -19.44
C SER A 14 4.10 -12.71 -20.81
N SER A 15 4.46 -11.96 -21.84
CA SER A 15 4.73 -12.46 -23.19
C SER A 15 5.96 -11.75 -23.75
N SER A 16 6.87 -12.49 -24.39
CA SER A 16 8.09 -11.96 -25.03
C SER A 16 8.30 -12.65 -26.37
N ASN A 17 8.54 -11.90 -27.46
CA ASN A 17 8.83 -12.47 -28.79
C ASN A 17 9.77 -11.56 -29.60
N LEU A 18 10.45 -12.15 -30.59
CA LEU A 18 11.00 -11.47 -31.77
C LEU A 18 9.83 -10.91 -32.60
N ILE A 19 9.96 -9.73 -33.20
CA ILE A 19 8.88 -9.10 -33.99
C ILE A 19 8.40 -10.04 -35.12
N ASP A 20 7.24 -10.66 -34.93
CA ASP A 20 6.40 -11.25 -35.99
C ASP A 20 5.05 -10.48 -35.97
N PRO A 21 4.54 -9.90 -37.08
CA PRO A 21 3.39 -9.00 -37.09
C PRO A 21 2.03 -9.56 -36.63
N GLY A 22 1.95 -10.80 -36.12
CA GLY A 22 0.69 -11.52 -35.83
C GLY A 22 0.34 -11.79 -34.35
N TRP A 23 0.98 -11.14 -33.38
CA TRP A 23 1.01 -11.57 -31.97
C TRP A 23 -0.14 -11.09 -31.04
N GLU A 24 -1.23 -10.52 -31.58
CA GLU A 24 -2.31 -9.86 -30.81
C GLU A 24 -3.10 -10.76 -29.82
N SER A 25 -2.80 -12.06 -29.70
CA SER A 25 -3.79 -13.05 -29.25
C SER A 25 -3.70 -13.56 -27.80
N ALA A 26 -2.81 -13.04 -26.93
CA ALA A 26 -2.86 -13.44 -25.50
C ALA A 26 -2.91 -12.27 -24.51
N LEU A 27 -2.00 -11.29 -24.60
CA LEU A 27 -2.06 -10.07 -23.79
C LEU A 27 -2.18 -8.82 -24.66
N GLY A 28 -1.34 -8.72 -25.70
CA GLY A 28 -1.36 -7.59 -26.64
C GLY A 28 -1.02 -6.26 -25.96
N GLN A 29 -0.57 -5.26 -26.73
CA GLN A 29 -0.63 -3.89 -26.23
C GLN A 29 -2.10 -3.49 -26.15
N ARG A 30 -2.64 -3.28 -24.94
CA ARG A 30 -4.01 -2.81 -24.80
C ARG A 30 -4.07 -1.31 -24.66
N LYS A 31 -5.06 -0.71 -25.30
CA LYS A 31 -5.38 0.70 -25.08
C LYS A 31 -6.44 0.88 -24.00
N ASP A 32 -7.24 -0.16 -23.76
CA ASP A 32 -8.35 -0.17 -22.82
C ASP A 32 -8.18 -1.31 -21.82
N CYS A 33 -8.68 -1.11 -20.60
CA CYS A 33 -8.56 -2.06 -19.50
C CYS A 33 -9.21 -3.41 -19.84
N LEU A 34 -8.52 -4.51 -19.51
CA LEU A 34 -9.01 -5.87 -19.73
C LEU A 34 -10.33 -6.16 -18.98
N TYR A 35 -10.56 -5.50 -17.84
CA TYR A 35 -11.66 -5.82 -16.93
C TYR A 35 -12.81 -4.83 -16.97
N CYS A 36 -12.53 -3.53 -16.95
CA CYS A 36 -13.57 -2.50 -16.92
C CYS A 36 -13.71 -1.72 -18.24
N HIS A 37 -12.87 -2.02 -19.23
CA HIS A 37 -12.86 -1.41 -20.56
C HIS A 37 -12.63 0.11 -20.59
N GLU A 38 -12.24 0.70 -19.45
CA GLU A 38 -11.83 2.09 -19.36
C GLU A 38 -10.51 2.32 -20.12
N ARG A 39 -10.35 3.49 -20.73
CA ARG A 39 -9.11 3.86 -21.41
C ARG A 39 -7.94 3.86 -20.42
N LEU A 40 -6.82 3.23 -20.79
CA LEU A 40 -5.62 3.26 -19.96
C LEU A 40 -4.97 4.65 -19.99
N ALA A 41 -4.57 5.13 -18.82
CA ALA A 41 -3.70 6.27 -18.69
C ALA A 41 -2.25 5.82 -18.82
N ILE A 42 -1.42 6.58 -19.54
CA ILE A 42 0.02 6.36 -19.58
C ILE A 42 0.58 6.86 -18.26
N SER A 43 1.09 5.95 -17.45
CA SER A 43 1.74 6.26 -16.18
C SER A 43 3.25 6.20 -16.23
N PHE A 44 3.82 5.78 -17.35
CA PHE A 44 5.24 5.90 -17.61
C PHE A 44 5.49 5.74 -19.12
N ASP A 45 6.33 6.57 -19.73
CA ASP A 45 6.78 6.42 -21.12
C ASP A 45 8.17 7.04 -21.28
N GLN A 46 9.18 6.21 -21.54
CA GLN A 46 10.54 6.65 -21.80
C GLN A 46 11.11 5.96 -23.03
N ARG A 47 11.64 6.77 -23.95
CA ARG A 47 12.16 6.32 -25.26
C ARG A 47 13.64 6.63 -25.40
N PHE A 48 14.35 5.78 -26.15
CA PHE A 48 15.76 5.91 -26.51
C PHE A 48 16.69 6.08 -25.31
N ILE A 49 16.76 5.07 -24.46
CA ILE A 49 17.72 5.01 -23.36
C ILE A 49 19.04 4.47 -23.93
N ARG A 50 19.84 5.38 -24.53
CA ARG A 50 21.20 5.05 -24.99
C ARG A 50 22.09 4.78 -23.77
N ASP A 51 23.03 3.84 -23.91
CA ASP A 51 23.99 3.40 -22.88
C ASP A 51 23.44 2.51 -21.75
N ALA A 52 22.27 1.89 -21.90
CA ALA A 52 21.87 0.78 -21.02
C ALA A 52 22.95 -0.33 -20.96
N SER A 53 23.63 -0.55 -22.08
CA SER A 53 24.76 -1.46 -22.26
C SER A 53 26.03 -1.09 -21.47
N SER A 54 26.20 0.18 -21.06
CA SER A 54 27.38 0.61 -20.27
C SER A 54 27.31 0.22 -18.79
N PHE A 55 26.11 -0.13 -18.30
CA PHE A 55 25.86 -0.54 -16.92
C PHE A 55 25.80 -2.06 -16.74
N LEU A 56 25.85 -2.83 -17.84
CA LEU A 56 25.79 -4.28 -17.86
C LEU A 56 27.21 -4.85 -18.09
N TRP A 57 27.91 -5.15 -17.00
CA TRP A 57 29.13 -5.97 -17.06
C TRP A 57 28.83 -7.44 -16.66
N PRO A 58 29.24 -8.46 -17.46
CA PRO A 58 29.61 -8.43 -18.87
C PRO A 58 28.74 -9.35 -19.73
N ARG A 59 28.34 -8.82 -20.91
CA ARG A 59 27.62 -9.45 -22.03
C ARG A 59 26.12 -9.25 -21.99
N GLU A 60 25.66 -8.21 -22.67
CA GLU A 60 24.86 -8.30 -23.90
C GLU A 60 24.60 -6.86 -24.37
N SER A 61 24.70 -6.61 -25.68
CA SER A 61 24.61 -5.31 -26.31
C SER A 61 23.16 -4.83 -26.43
N ASP A 62 22.45 -4.85 -25.31
CA ASP A 62 21.02 -4.62 -25.29
C ASP A 62 20.71 -3.15 -25.03
N ASP A 63 20.30 -2.44 -26.09
CA ASP A 63 19.86 -1.07 -25.99
C ASP A 63 18.36 -1.05 -25.66
N LEU A 64 17.98 -0.54 -24.48
CA LEU A 64 16.58 -0.37 -24.11
C LEU A 64 15.97 0.78 -24.92
N LEU A 65 15.25 0.43 -25.99
CA LEU A 65 14.64 1.38 -26.91
C LEU A 65 13.40 2.07 -26.31
N HIS A 66 12.60 1.34 -25.54
CA HIS A 66 11.34 1.86 -25.02
C HIS A 66 10.90 1.14 -23.74
N LEU A 67 10.50 1.94 -22.75
CA LEU A 67 9.91 1.49 -21.51
C LEU A 67 8.59 2.23 -21.28
N ARG A 68 7.47 1.52 -21.14
CA ARG A 68 6.16 2.13 -20.93
C ARG A 68 5.33 1.38 -19.91
N ALA A 69 4.70 2.10 -19.00
CA ALA A 69 3.66 1.59 -18.12
C ALA A 69 2.34 2.33 -18.38
N SER A 70 1.24 1.60 -18.34
CA SER A 70 -0.10 2.18 -18.41
C SER A 70 -0.98 1.52 -17.36
N ASP A 71 -1.82 2.30 -16.69
CA ASP A 71 -2.78 1.79 -15.71
C ASP A 71 -4.18 2.35 -15.93
N CYS A 72 -5.14 1.59 -15.44
CA CYS A 72 -6.55 1.92 -15.52
C CYS A 72 -6.89 2.88 -14.37
N PRO A 73 -7.31 4.12 -14.65
CA PRO A 73 -7.64 5.09 -13.60
C PRO A 73 -8.88 4.67 -12.78
N ARG A 74 -9.69 3.75 -13.32
CA ARG A 74 -10.94 3.31 -12.68
C ARG A 74 -10.78 2.11 -11.75
N CYS A 75 -9.99 1.11 -12.16
CA CYS A 75 -9.88 -0.14 -11.41
C CYS A 75 -8.46 -0.50 -11.00
N GLY A 76 -7.44 0.21 -11.47
CA GLY A 76 -6.03 -0.05 -11.10
C GLY A 76 -5.35 -1.19 -11.85
N TRP A 77 -6.04 -1.86 -12.79
CA TRP A 77 -5.39 -2.81 -13.70
C TRP A 77 -4.29 -2.12 -14.49
N TRP A 78 -3.16 -2.78 -14.70
CA TRP A 78 -2.02 -2.20 -15.40
C TRP A 78 -1.41 -3.14 -16.43
N GLN A 79 -0.67 -2.54 -17.35
CA GLN A 79 0.26 -3.20 -18.23
C GLN A 79 1.59 -2.47 -18.27
N PHE A 80 2.64 -3.22 -18.57
CA PHE A 80 4.01 -2.76 -18.63
C PHE A 80 4.69 -3.34 -19.87
N GLU A 81 5.42 -2.49 -20.58
CA GLU A 81 5.96 -2.75 -21.91
C GLU A 81 7.46 -2.41 -21.90
N LYS A 82 8.26 -3.34 -22.45
CA LYS A 82 9.70 -3.18 -22.66
C LYS A 82 10.05 -3.54 -24.10
N THR A 83 10.80 -2.68 -24.76
CA THR A 83 11.39 -2.93 -26.07
C THR A 83 12.88 -2.73 -25.98
N TRP A 84 13.66 -3.73 -26.37
CA TRP A 84 15.12 -3.63 -26.44
C TRP A 84 15.62 -4.12 -27.79
N ASP A 85 16.74 -3.54 -28.22
CA ASP A 85 17.50 -3.96 -29.39
C ASP A 85 18.61 -4.90 -28.94
N HIS A 86 18.65 -6.12 -29.46
CA HIS A 86 19.68 -7.12 -29.18
C HIS A 86 20.38 -7.48 -30.51
N GLU A 87 21.56 -8.08 -30.48
CA GLU A 87 22.34 -8.44 -31.69
C GLU A 87 21.54 -9.25 -32.73
N THR A 88 20.56 -10.02 -32.25
CA THR A 88 19.71 -10.92 -33.03
C THR A 88 18.40 -10.28 -33.50
N GLY A 89 18.14 -9.03 -33.13
CA GLY A 89 16.97 -8.25 -33.52
C GLY A 89 16.30 -7.54 -32.35
N VAL A 90 15.19 -6.85 -32.65
CA VAL A 90 14.41 -6.12 -31.66
C VAL A 90 13.42 -7.07 -30.97
N PHE A 91 13.42 -7.04 -29.65
CA PHE A 91 12.54 -7.82 -28.79
C PHE A 91 11.52 -6.92 -28.11
N HIS A 92 10.31 -7.45 -27.97
CA HIS A 92 9.25 -6.80 -27.20
C HIS A 92 8.76 -7.73 -26.12
N SER A 93 8.59 -7.19 -24.91
CA SER A 93 7.89 -7.86 -23.84
C SER A 93 6.76 -7.01 -23.29
N VAL A 94 5.65 -7.67 -22.98
CA VAL A 94 4.50 -7.08 -22.31
C VAL A 94 4.17 -7.90 -21.08
N ARG A 95 3.96 -7.23 -19.96
CA ARG A 95 3.43 -7.78 -18.72
C ARG A 95 2.10 -7.14 -18.44
N GLY A 96 1.06 -7.93 -18.19
CA GLY A 96 -0.27 -7.45 -17.82
C GLY A 96 -0.69 -8.04 -16.49
N ALA A 97 -1.26 -7.20 -15.62
CA ALA A 97 -1.70 -7.66 -14.32
C ALA A 97 -2.79 -8.73 -14.44
N THR A 98 -2.78 -9.72 -13.55
CA THR A 98 -3.88 -10.68 -13.41
C THR A 98 -4.77 -10.27 -12.25
N LEU A 99 -6.08 -10.31 -12.47
CA LEU A 99 -7.06 -10.02 -11.43
C LEU A 99 -7.21 -11.21 -10.46
N SER A 100 -6.83 -10.96 -9.22
CA SER A 100 -7.30 -11.70 -8.05
C SER A 100 -8.43 -10.92 -7.38
N SER A 101 -9.45 -11.63 -6.88
CA SER A 101 -10.60 -10.99 -6.21
C SER A 101 -10.90 -11.65 -4.89
N TYR A 102 -11.03 -10.85 -3.84
CA TYR A 102 -11.27 -11.32 -2.48
C TYR A 102 -12.57 -10.74 -1.92
N ALA A 103 -13.24 -11.48 -1.03
CA ALA A 103 -14.29 -10.89 -0.21
C ALA A 103 -13.68 -9.87 0.77
N VAL A 104 -14.40 -8.79 1.11
CA VAL A 104 -13.87 -7.73 2.01
C VAL A 104 -13.47 -8.27 3.38
N ASP A 105 -14.19 -9.26 3.88
CA ASP A 105 -13.98 -9.93 5.16
C ASP A 105 -13.02 -11.13 5.08
N SER A 106 -12.31 -11.32 3.96
CA SER A 106 -11.35 -12.41 3.82
C SER A 106 -10.04 -12.11 4.56
N ALA A 107 -9.58 -13.06 5.36
CA ALA A 107 -8.26 -13.01 6.00
C ALA A 107 -7.07 -13.13 5.01
N GLN A 108 -7.33 -13.42 3.74
CA GLN A 108 -6.31 -13.63 2.70
C GLN A 108 -6.06 -12.40 1.81
N VAL A 109 -6.77 -11.30 2.03
CA VAL A 109 -6.60 -10.08 1.23
C VAL A 109 -5.18 -9.54 1.40
N PRO A 110 -4.39 -9.29 0.34
CA PRO A 110 -3.09 -8.64 0.48
C PRO A 110 -3.18 -7.21 1.04
N VAL A 111 -2.16 -6.77 1.79
CA VAL A 111 -2.24 -5.46 2.50
C VAL A 111 -2.28 -4.27 1.56
N ASP A 112 -1.55 -4.32 0.44
CA ASP A 112 -1.56 -3.26 -0.56
C ASP A 112 -2.94 -3.08 -1.21
N ALA A 113 -3.57 -4.20 -1.58
CA ALA A 113 -4.92 -4.21 -2.14
C ALA A 113 -5.95 -3.70 -1.12
N LEU A 114 -5.75 -4.02 0.16
CA LEU A 114 -6.59 -3.54 1.25
C LEU A 114 -6.44 -2.03 1.47
N ILE A 115 -5.21 -1.50 1.50
CA ILE A 115 -4.93 -0.05 1.60
C ILE A 115 -5.63 0.70 0.48
N GLN A 116 -5.47 0.23 -0.77
CA GLN A 116 -6.09 0.88 -1.92
C GLN A 116 -7.62 0.85 -1.83
N HIS A 117 -8.20 -0.31 -1.49
CA HIS A 117 -9.66 -0.43 -1.36
C HIS A 117 -10.22 0.46 -0.25
N ILE A 118 -9.54 0.57 0.89
CA ILE A 118 -9.97 1.43 2.01
C ILE A 118 -9.81 2.91 1.66
N ARG A 119 -8.76 3.31 0.93
CA ARG A 119 -8.62 4.68 0.43
C ARG A 119 -9.79 5.07 -0.48
N ASP A 120 -10.17 4.17 -1.39
CA ASP A 120 -11.26 4.43 -2.34
C ASP A 120 -12.64 4.31 -1.68
N ARG A 121 -12.78 3.48 -0.65
CA ARG A 121 -14.03 3.21 0.07
C ARG A 121 -13.82 3.12 1.59
N PRO A 122 -13.60 4.26 2.28
CA PRO A 122 -13.26 4.29 3.71
C PRO A 122 -14.26 3.57 4.62
N ASP A 123 -15.54 3.55 4.25
CA ASP A 123 -16.59 2.86 5.01
C ASP A 123 -16.45 1.33 5.02
N SER A 124 -15.70 0.75 4.08
CA SER A 124 -15.47 -0.70 4.05
C SER A 124 -14.65 -1.21 5.24
N ILE A 125 -13.98 -0.32 5.99
CA ILE A 125 -13.19 -0.65 7.18
C ILE A 125 -14.00 -1.36 8.28
N HIS A 126 -15.33 -1.21 8.28
CA HIS A 126 -16.22 -1.90 9.23
C HIS A 126 -16.54 -3.34 8.84
N CYS A 127 -16.18 -3.74 7.63
CA CYS A 127 -16.47 -5.05 7.05
C CYS A 127 -15.22 -5.92 6.92
N ILE A 128 -14.02 -5.38 7.12
CA ILE A 128 -12.78 -6.16 7.01
C ILE A 128 -12.65 -7.13 8.18
N ASP A 129 -11.89 -8.19 7.96
CA ASP A 129 -11.51 -9.15 8.99
C ASP A 129 -10.69 -8.45 10.11
N PRO A 130 -10.89 -8.80 11.40
CA PRO A 130 -10.15 -8.19 12.51
C PRO A 130 -8.62 -8.31 12.39
N LEU A 131 -8.09 -9.47 12.01
CA LEU A 131 -6.65 -9.64 11.81
C LEU A 131 -6.15 -8.79 10.65
N ARG A 132 -6.94 -8.67 9.58
CA ARG A 132 -6.63 -7.76 8.47
C ARG A 132 -6.66 -6.29 8.87
N MET A 133 -7.51 -5.89 9.82
CA MET A 133 -7.49 -4.54 10.41
C MET A 133 -6.15 -4.29 11.13
N GLU A 134 -5.66 -5.25 11.90
CA GLU A 134 -4.37 -5.13 12.59
C GLU A 134 -3.21 -5.01 11.59
N VAL A 135 -3.19 -5.85 10.55
CA VAL A 135 -2.18 -5.79 9.48
C VAL A 135 -2.24 -4.46 8.73
N LEU A 136 -3.45 -3.95 8.43
CA LEU A 136 -3.65 -2.66 7.78
C LEU A 136 -3.09 -1.51 8.62
N VAL A 137 -3.40 -1.48 9.92
CA VAL A 137 -2.90 -0.46 10.85
C VAL A 137 -1.38 -0.51 10.94
N GLY A 138 -0.81 -1.71 11.07
CA GLY A 138 0.63 -1.89 11.15
C GLY A 138 1.36 -1.36 9.92
N ALA A 139 0.86 -1.68 8.72
CA ALA A 139 1.46 -1.19 7.47
C ALA A 139 1.39 0.33 7.33
N VAL A 140 0.24 0.95 7.65
CA VAL A 140 0.08 2.41 7.56
C VAL A 140 0.96 3.14 8.58
N ILE A 141 1.04 2.64 9.82
CA ILE A 141 1.87 3.27 10.86
C ILE A 141 3.36 3.10 10.56
N ALA A 142 3.78 1.89 10.15
CA ALA A 142 5.16 1.61 9.76
C ALA A 142 5.65 2.62 8.73
N GLU A 143 4.83 2.86 7.71
CA GLU A 143 5.13 3.79 6.64
C GLU A 143 5.05 5.26 7.09
N HIS A 144 4.02 5.63 7.86
CA HIS A 144 3.81 7.00 8.29
C HIS A 144 4.91 7.53 9.21
N LEU A 145 5.47 6.65 10.04
CA LEU A 145 6.51 6.98 11.02
C LEU A 145 7.91 6.51 10.60
N ASP A 146 8.06 5.93 9.41
CA ASP A 146 9.31 5.35 8.89
C ASP A 146 10.01 4.42 9.90
N CYS A 147 9.30 3.35 10.27
CA CYS A 147 9.67 2.49 11.41
C CYS A 147 9.25 1.03 11.21
N GLU A 148 9.77 0.15 12.07
CA GLU A 148 9.36 -1.26 12.08
C GLU A 148 8.12 -1.44 12.97
N VAL A 149 7.11 -2.14 12.46
CA VAL A 149 5.94 -2.58 13.25
C VAL A 149 5.84 -4.09 13.23
N ARG A 150 5.83 -4.70 14.41
CA ARG A 150 5.70 -6.14 14.61
C ARG A 150 4.30 -6.49 15.06
N HIS A 151 3.68 -7.44 14.37
CA HIS A 151 2.44 -8.06 14.83
C HIS A 151 2.75 -9.02 15.98
N VAL A 152 2.17 -8.76 17.15
CA VAL A 152 2.37 -9.59 18.36
C VAL A 152 1.08 -10.16 18.91
N GLY A 153 -0.07 -9.73 18.37
CA GLY A 153 -1.38 -10.26 18.70
C GLY A 153 -1.45 -11.77 18.48
N ARG A 154 -1.73 -12.49 19.54
CA ARG A 154 -2.12 -13.90 19.60
C ARG A 154 -3.41 -14.00 20.45
N THR A 155 -3.80 -15.21 20.82
CA THR A 155 -4.93 -15.41 21.72
C THR A 155 -4.44 -15.28 23.16
N ALA A 156 -4.98 -14.31 23.91
CA ALA A 156 -4.77 -14.04 25.36
C ALA A 156 -3.62 -13.08 25.79
N ASP A 157 -3.13 -12.22 24.90
CA ASP A 157 -1.89 -11.42 25.07
C ASP A 157 -2.11 -10.07 25.78
N GLY A 158 -3.22 -9.95 26.51
CA GLY A 158 -3.41 -8.86 27.44
C GLY A 158 -3.74 -7.50 26.80
N GLY A 159 -3.99 -7.44 25.49
CA GLY A 159 -4.55 -6.26 24.84
C GLY A 159 -3.60 -5.46 23.95
N ILE A 160 -2.41 -5.97 23.63
CA ILE A 160 -1.50 -5.42 22.60
C ILE A 160 -1.68 -6.22 21.31
N ASP A 161 -1.93 -5.53 20.20
CA ASP A 161 -2.06 -6.18 18.90
C ASP A 161 -0.76 -6.01 18.07
N LEU A 162 -0.11 -4.84 18.18
CA LEU A 162 1.15 -4.52 17.49
C LEU A 162 2.17 -3.88 18.44
N LEU A 163 3.46 -4.06 18.13
CA LEU A 163 4.56 -3.31 18.72
C LEU A 163 5.26 -2.49 17.64
N LEU A 164 5.27 -1.18 17.82
CA LEU A 164 6.08 -0.24 17.07
C LEU A 164 7.49 -0.24 17.66
N VAL A 165 8.51 -0.34 16.82
CA VAL A 165 9.92 -0.31 17.19
C VAL A 165 10.56 0.93 16.57
N ILE A 166 10.89 1.91 17.41
CA ILE A 166 11.58 3.14 17.00
C ILE A 166 12.90 3.19 17.77
N ALA A 167 14.01 3.00 17.05
CA ALA A 167 15.33 2.82 17.65
C ALA A 167 15.29 1.71 18.74
N ASP A 168 15.59 2.05 19.99
CA ASP A 168 15.59 1.11 21.13
C ASP A 168 14.29 1.16 21.96
N GLU A 169 13.28 1.92 21.53
CA GLU A 169 12.00 2.05 22.23
C GLU A 169 10.91 1.23 21.53
N THR A 170 10.16 0.46 22.32
CA THR A 170 8.98 -0.28 21.86
C THR A 170 7.71 0.39 22.35
N VAL A 171 6.76 0.62 21.45
CA VAL A 171 5.49 1.28 21.74
C VAL A 171 4.32 0.35 21.41
N PRO A 172 3.48 -0.02 22.39
CA PRO A 172 2.31 -0.87 22.17
C PRO A 172 1.21 -0.14 21.41
N ILE A 173 0.58 -0.89 20.50
CA ILE A 173 -0.58 -0.46 19.74
C ILE A 173 -1.71 -1.47 19.98
N GLN A 174 -2.88 -0.95 20.35
CA GLN A 174 -4.13 -1.72 20.36
C GLN A 174 -5.04 -1.27 19.23
N VAL A 175 -5.60 -2.23 18.52
CA VAL A 175 -6.46 -2.06 17.36
C VAL A 175 -7.86 -2.57 17.70
N LYS A 176 -8.88 -1.72 17.54
CA LYS A 176 -10.29 -2.07 17.74
C LYS A 176 -11.09 -1.86 16.47
N ARG A 177 -11.56 -2.95 15.89
CA ARG A 177 -12.52 -2.92 14.78
C ARG A 177 -13.96 -2.88 15.30
N ARG A 178 -14.72 -1.84 14.95
CA ARG A 178 -16.16 -1.74 15.21
C ARG A 178 -16.97 -2.01 13.95
N SER A 179 -17.99 -2.85 14.07
CA SER A 179 -18.89 -3.20 12.95
C SER A 179 -19.85 -2.06 12.56
N SER A 180 -20.02 -1.05 13.41
CA SER A 180 -20.92 0.08 13.17
C SER A 180 -20.15 1.38 12.94
N ALA A 181 -20.53 2.11 11.89
CA ALA A 181 -19.99 3.43 11.56
C ALA A 181 -20.33 4.52 12.57
N THR A 182 -21.34 4.31 13.42
CA THR A 182 -21.75 5.27 14.46
C THR A 182 -21.20 4.93 15.84
N ALA A 183 -20.44 3.83 15.96
CA ALA A 183 -19.87 3.41 17.23
C ALA A 183 -18.96 4.49 17.82
N THR A 184 -19.02 4.63 19.14
CA THR A 184 -18.09 5.44 19.93
C THR A 184 -17.18 4.51 20.70
N GLU A 185 -15.87 4.72 20.62
CA GLU A 185 -14.91 3.92 21.37
C GLU A 185 -14.96 4.35 22.85
N SER A 186 -15.06 3.35 23.73
CA SER A 186 -15.35 3.58 25.15
C SER A 186 -14.07 3.77 25.97
N VAL A 187 -14.20 4.38 27.14
CA VAL A 187 -13.07 4.56 28.09
C VAL A 187 -12.47 3.22 28.54
N LYS A 188 -13.23 2.12 28.45
CA LYS A 188 -12.76 0.78 28.79
C LYS A 188 -11.49 0.43 28.03
N THR A 189 -11.45 0.70 26.72
CA THR A 189 -10.29 0.42 25.86
C THR A 189 -9.06 1.20 26.30
N VAL A 190 -9.22 2.47 26.66
CA VAL A 190 -8.13 3.31 27.21
C VAL A 190 -7.61 2.73 28.53
N ARG A 191 -8.51 2.37 29.45
CA ARG A 191 -8.12 1.81 30.75
C ARG A 191 -7.45 0.44 30.64
N GLU A 192 -7.89 -0.39 29.68
CA GLU A 192 -7.22 -1.65 29.36
C GLU A 192 -5.77 -1.39 28.91
N MET A 193 -5.55 -0.44 28.00
CA MET A 193 -4.20 -0.06 27.56
C MET A 193 -3.37 0.52 28.71
N PHE A 194 -3.93 1.35 29.59
CA PHE A 194 -3.20 1.82 30.78
C PHE A 194 -2.73 0.66 31.65
N GLY A 195 -3.56 -0.36 31.84
CA GLY A 195 -3.19 -1.56 32.59
C GLY A 195 -1.98 -2.27 31.98
N VAL A 196 -1.95 -2.38 30.65
CA VAL A 196 -0.81 -2.93 29.90
C VAL A 196 0.44 -2.07 30.08
N MET A 197 0.32 -0.76 29.87
CA MET A 197 1.45 0.16 29.97
C MET A 197 2.09 0.12 31.37
N LEU A 198 1.27 0.12 32.43
CA LEU A 198 1.75 0.04 33.81
C LEU A 198 2.37 -1.32 34.13
N ARG A 199 1.80 -2.42 33.62
CA ARG A 199 2.30 -3.78 33.85
C ARG A 199 3.67 -3.99 33.21
N ASP A 200 3.83 -3.55 31.97
CA ASP A 200 4.99 -3.87 31.13
C ASP A 200 6.01 -2.72 31.07
N GLY A 201 5.73 -1.60 31.74
CA GLY A 201 6.64 -0.45 31.83
C GLY A 201 6.67 0.44 30.59
N PHE A 202 5.65 0.38 29.73
CA PHE A 202 5.57 1.28 28.58
C PHE A 202 5.22 2.70 29.00
N ARG A 203 5.91 3.65 28.36
CA ARG A 203 5.71 5.09 28.59
C ARG A 203 4.91 5.76 27.48
N LYS A 204 4.82 5.12 26.30
CA LYS A 204 4.08 5.59 25.13
C LYS A 204 3.09 4.52 24.70
N ALA A 205 1.96 4.89 24.08
CA ALA A 205 1.03 3.93 23.49
C ALA A 205 0.15 4.54 22.40
N TYR A 206 -0.36 3.68 21.52
CA TYR A 206 -1.38 4.03 20.54
C TYR A 206 -2.63 3.17 20.73
N VAL A 207 -3.80 3.78 20.56
CA VAL A 207 -5.07 3.06 20.40
C VAL A 207 -5.70 3.50 19.09
N VAL A 208 -5.87 2.54 18.18
CA VAL A 208 -6.47 2.73 16.87
C VAL A 208 -7.84 2.08 16.86
N SER A 209 -8.88 2.80 16.43
CA SER A 209 -10.23 2.27 16.38
C SER A 209 -10.94 2.69 15.09
N SER A 210 -11.68 1.76 14.48
CA SER A 210 -12.58 2.12 13.38
C SER A 210 -13.88 2.80 13.86
N ALA A 211 -14.02 3.08 15.16
CA ALA A 211 -15.10 3.92 15.69
C ALA A 211 -15.08 5.33 15.08
N ARG A 212 -16.24 6.00 15.06
CA ARG A 212 -16.36 7.38 14.59
C ARG A 212 -15.51 8.36 15.41
N GLN A 213 -15.43 8.11 16.71
CA GLN A 213 -14.74 8.95 17.67
C GLN A 213 -14.52 8.18 18.97
N PHE A 214 -13.56 8.63 19.78
CA PHE A 214 -13.45 8.23 21.18
C PHE A 214 -14.39 9.04 22.07
N SER A 215 -14.87 8.42 23.16
CA SER A 215 -15.74 9.11 24.12
C SER A 215 -15.02 10.28 24.81
N ARG A 216 -15.78 11.29 25.26
CA ARG A 216 -15.23 12.41 26.06
C ARG A 216 -14.49 11.92 27.31
N GLN A 217 -15.01 10.87 27.94
CA GLN A 217 -14.40 10.25 29.10
C GLN A 217 -13.03 9.63 28.78
N SER A 218 -12.87 9.04 27.60
CA SER A 218 -11.57 8.51 27.14
C SER A 218 -10.50 9.60 27.09
N LYS A 219 -10.86 10.77 26.52
CA LYS A 219 -9.96 11.92 26.40
C LYS A 219 -9.60 12.50 27.78
N ALA A 220 -10.60 12.70 28.65
CA ALA A 220 -10.37 13.22 29.99
C ALA A 220 -9.50 12.28 30.87
N GLU A 221 -9.64 10.96 30.70
CA GLU A 221 -8.81 9.99 31.43
C GLU A 221 -7.35 10.08 30.99
N ILE A 222 -7.09 10.23 29.69
CA ILE A 222 -5.74 10.45 29.14
C ILE A 222 -5.16 11.74 29.65
N GLU A 223 -5.88 12.87 29.55
CA GLU A 223 -5.42 14.16 30.06
C GLU A 223 -5.03 14.08 31.54
N THR A 224 -5.83 13.37 32.35
CA THR A 224 -5.53 13.17 33.78
C THR A 224 -4.27 12.34 34.00
N ALA A 225 -4.07 11.26 33.23
CA ALA A 225 -2.90 10.41 33.34
C ALA A 225 -1.61 11.14 32.90
N MET A 226 -1.70 11.88 31.79
CA MET A 226 -0.61 12.71 31.25
C MET A 226 -0.22 13.83 32.24
N ALA A 227 -1.19 14.54 32.80
CA ALA A 227 -0.94 15.61 33.78
C ALA A 227 -0.27 15.13 35.08
N ARG A 228 -0.40 13.83 35.39
CA ARG A 228 0.25 13.19 36.54
C ARG A 228 1.62 12.62 36.20
N GLY A 229 2.08 12.74 34.96
CA GLY A 229 3.34 12.16 34.49
C GLY A 229 3.36 10.63 34.49
N ALA A 230 2.19 9.98 34.41
CA ALA A 230 2.09 8.53 34.40
C ALA A 230 2.68 7.94 33.10
N PHE A 231 2.50 8.64 31.99
CA PHE A 231 2.95 8.27 30.64
C PHE A 231 3.54 9.50 29.95
N ASP A 232 4.41 9.27 28.97
CA ASP A 232 5.07 10.31 28.16
C ASP A 232 4.26 10.64 26.90
N GLU A 233 3.54 9.66 26.35
CA GLU A 233 2.66 9.86 25.18
C GLU A 233 1.49 8.88 25.17
N PHE A 234 0.31 9.31 24.73
CA PHE A 234 -0.82 8.41 24.48
C PHE A 234 -1.66 8.92 23.31
N THR A 235 -1.61 8.20 22.18
CA THR A 235 -2.19 8.65 20.93
C THR A 235 -3.46 7.87 20.60
N LEU A 236 -4.53 8.60 20.29
CA LEU A 236 -5.82 8.05 19.86
C LEU A 236 -6.03 8.30 18.37
N LEU A 237 -6.24 7.24 17.60
CA LEU A 237 -6.58 7.30 16.18
C LEU A 237 -7.97 6.73 15.97
N ASP A 238 -8.96 7.61 15.77
CA ASP A 238 -10.30 7.19 15.34
C ASP A 238 -10.31 6.93 13.83
N LYS A 239 -11.45 6.50 13.30
CA LYS A 239 -11.58 6.17 11.87
C LYS A 239 -11.09 7.31 10.98
N GLN A 240 -11.53 8.54 11.22
CA GLN A 240 -11.17 9.66 10.35
C GLN A 240 -9.67 9.95 10.46
N SER A 241 -9.14 10.03 11.69
CA SER A 241 -7.72 10.27 11.94
C SER A 241 -6.82 9.21 11.28
N PHE A 242 -7.25 7.94 11.30
CA PHE A 242 -6.52 6.84 10.66
C PHE A 242 -6.59 6.91 9.13
N ILE A 243 -7.76 7.22 8.56
CA ILE A 243 -7.90 7.38 7.10
C ILE A 243 -7.09 8.58 6.59
N ASP A 244 -7.08 9.69 7.35
CA ASP A 244 -6.27 10.86 7.03
C ASP A 244 -4.77 10.54 7.07
N MET A 245 -4.33 9.73 8.04
CA MET A 245 -2.96 9.22 8.12
C MET A 245 -2.60 8.37 6.89
N MET A 246 -3.47 7.43 6.49
CA MET A 246 -3.33 6.61 5.28
C MET A 246 -3.36 7.41 3.97
N GLY A 247 -3.97 8.60 3.98
CA GLY A 247 -3.95 9.53 2.85
C GLY A 247 -2.60 10.23 2.67
N ARG A 248 -1.78 10.31 3.73
CA ARG A 248 -0.48 11.02 3.75
C ARG A 248 0.72 10.12 3.53
N THR A 249 0.54 8.80 3.59
CA THR A 249 1.58 7.79 3.32
C THR A 249 1.89 7.73 1.81
N VAL A 250 3.18 7.78 1.44
CA VAL A 250 3.71 7.96 0.05
C VAL A 250 3.49 6.75 -0.87
N THR A 251 3.39 5.55 -0.29
CA THR A 251 3.11 4.28 -0.97
C THR A 251 1.64 4.19 -1.38
N ALA A 252 0.83 5.19 -1.01
CA ALA A 252 -0.28 5.59 -1.83
C ALA A 252 0.22 5.88 -3.25
N THR A 253 -0.09 5.00 -4.18
CA THR A 253 -0.11 5.25 -5.63
C THR A 253 1.05 4.78 -6.51
N ALA A 254 2.03 4.03 -6.02
CA ALA A 254 2.83 3.20 -6.91
C ALA A 254 1.95 2.05 -7.43
N PRO A 255 1.57 1.99 -8.71
CA PRO A 255 0.79 0.85 -9.18
C PRO A 255 1.67 -0.40 -9.09
N SER A 256 1.10 -1.58 -8.83
CA SER A 256 1.87 -2.78 -8.49
C SER A 256 2.89 -3.21 -9.54
N TRP A 257 2.79 -2.73 -10.79
CA TRP A 257 3.86 -2.88 -11.78
C TRP A 257 5.22 -2.34 -11.34
N ARG A 258 5.27 -1.32 -10.46
CA ARG A 258 6.54 -0.80 -9.94
C ARG A 258 7.30 -1.84 -9.13
N LYS A 259 6.60 -2.70 -8.39
CA LYS A 259 7.19 -3.84 -7.66
C LYS A 259 7.55 -5.03 -8.57
N GLN A 260 7.07 -5.01 -9.82
CA GLN A 260 7.36 -6.03 -10.82
C GLN A 260 8.54 -5.65 -11.72
N LEU A 261 9.16 -4.50 -11.46
CA LEU A 261 10.47 -4.16 -12.00
C LEU A 261 11.48 -5.05 -11.25
N PRO A 262 12.29 -5.87 -11.94
CA PRO A 262 13.20 -6.78 -11.25
C PRO A 262 14.19 -6.00 -10.37
N ASP A 263 14.44 -6.48 -9.14
CA ASP A 263 15.44 -5.94 -8.17
C ASP A 263 16.91 -6.08 -8.64
N ASN A 264 17.15 -6.25 -9.94
CA ASN A 264 18.46 -6.35 -10.59
C ASN A 264 18.41 -5.81 -12.04
N ASP A 265 17.36 -5.07 -12.41
CA ASP A 265 17.31 -4.36 -13.67
C ASP A 265 17.95 -2.99 -13.46
N SER A 266 19.29 -2.98 -13.47
CA SER A 266 20.13 -1.80 -13.22
C SER A 266 19.77 -0.59 -14.10
N VAL A 267 19.23 -0.86 -15.30
CA VAL A 267 18.76 0.16 -16.24
C VAL A 267 17.46 0.78 -15.74
N THR A 268 16.54 -0.05 -15.26
CA THR A 268 15.28 0.41 -14.68
C THR A 268 15.49 1.13 -13.35
N GLU A 269 16.37 0.64 -12.47
CA GLU A 269 16.72 1.30 -11.21
C GLU A 269 17.34 2.68 -11.44
N PHE A 270 18.30 2.79 -12.37
CA PHE A 270 18.90 4.07 -12.77
C PHE A 270 17.86 5.07 -13.31
N ILE A 271 16.90 4.59 -14.11
CA ILE A 271 15.80 5.41 -14.62
C ILE A 271 14.92 5.96 -13.49
N LEU A 272 14.62 5.12 -12.49
CA LEU A 272 13.84 5.50 -11.31
C LEU A 272 14.60 6.43 -10.36
N GLU A 273 15.93 6.39 -10.35
CA GLU A 273 16.79 7.27 -9.54
C GLU A 273 17.14 8.60 -10.24
N SER A 274 16.99 8.69 -11.56
CA SER A 274 17.28 9.91 -12.32
C SER A 274 16.27 11.04 -12.03
N SER A 275 16.74 12.29 -11.98
CA SER A 275 15.97 13.48 -11.56
C SER A 275 14.69 13.78 -12.38
N ASP A 276 14.50 13.16 -13.54
CA ASP A 276 13.26 13.25 -14.32
C ASP A 276 12.09 12.47 -13.67
N TRP A 277 12.40 11.54 -12.75
CA TRP A 277 11.41 10.76 -11.99
C TRP A 277 10.71 11.55 -10.88
N HIS A 278 11.40 12.47 -10.19
CA HIS A 278 10.83 13.21 -9.06
C HIS A 278 9.64 14.13 -9.44
N ARG A 279 9.54 14.53 -10.72
CA ARG A 279 8.38 15.27 -11.25
C ARG A 279 7.08 14.44 -11.25
N PHE A 280 7.16 13.12 -11.07
CA PHE A 280 6.07 12.19 -11.31
C PHE A 280 5.14 11.97 -10.10
N VAL A 281 5.65 12.14 -8.88
CA VAL A 281 4.84 12.00 -7.65
C VAL A 281 3.72 13.04 -7.59
N GLU A 282 3.91 14.19 -8.21
CA GLU A 282 2.96 15.31 -8.18
C GLU A 282 1.68 15.05 -9.00
N HIS A 283 1.72 14.19 -10.02
CA HIS A 283 0.59 14.04 -10.96
C HIS A 283 -0.61 13.25 -10.40
N ARG A 284 -0.41 12.34 -9.44
CA ARG A 284 -1.54 11.65 -8.75
C ARG A 284 -2.12 12.45 -7.58
N ALA A 285 -1.36 13.36 -6.99
CA ALA A 285 -1.90 14.32 -6.01
C ALA A 285 -2.89 15.29 -6.66
N ALA A 286 -2.65 15.70 -7.92
CA ALA A 286 -3.50 16.62 -8.65
C ALA A 286 -4.87 16.04 -9.05
N PHE A 287 -4.99 14.72 -9.23
CA PHE A 287 -6.25 14.07 -9.64
C PHE A 287 -7.28 13.90 -8.51
N HIS A 288 -6.86 14.04 -7.24
CA HIS A 288 -7.74 13.95 -6.07
C HIS A 288 -8.11 15.33 -5.49
N ALA A 289 -7.63 16.42 -6.10
CA ALA A 289 -7.93 17.79 -5.70
C ALA A 289 -9.01 18.48 -6.57
N ALA A 290 -9.71 17.72 -7.42
CA ALA A 290 -10.78 18.20 -8.30
C ALA A 290 -12.10 17.47 -8.05
#